data_AF-A0A089M3G2-F1
#
_entry.id   AF-A0A089M3G2-F1
#
_cell.length_a   1.000
_cell.length_b   1.000
_cell.length_c   1.000
_cell.angle_alpha   90.00
_cell.angle_beta   90.00
_cell.angle_gamma   90.00
#
_symmetry.space_group_name_H-M   'P 1'
#
loop_
_entity.id
_entity.type
_entity.pdbx_description
1 polymer ?
#
loop_
_entity_poly.entity_id
_entity_poly.type
_entity_poly.pdbx_seq_one_letter_code
_entity_poly.pdbx_strand_id
1 'polypeptide(L)'
;MNKLNCVEIKIVEHCNLSCTACGTYANLAEKEEYGLDNFERDVQRLSELYSLIQTLRLYGGEPLLNKEILEYIRIAKKHLPDTQVEIITNGFLLKKMDDAFFAGVNAYDAKIVISKYPFAQDKFFPLQKMDAAKVNYSIIDVNYFYVKREERASAEHPQMTFDTCLVPISLYVHHGKAYQCPYPLSIKHYDKKFKTNLENVNDGIDIHTPELTGGQLDERLKIHLEHCKDCTLTTGFVPCAQTRPTASDWDNNKQNENVIHNFQSYEFKLARKNRISYSVLLLQNNRFNLIYEEERQLADKSFYLLLRDQYSLHDYNEHFIKSLQKMDIKILKVIDDISLVLNEAGSIGSEVTKIVVLNSMDEKNLRLLKQLYKQHIVHDSSLILG
;
A
#
# COMPACT_ATOMS: atom_id res chain seq x y z
N MET A 1 10.27 -20.31 7.61
CA MET A 1 11.03 -19.09 7.91
C MET A 1 10.44 -17.97 7.06
N ASN A 2 9.96 -16.90 7.69
CA ASN A 2 9.16 -15.87 7.03
C ASN A 2 10.04 -14.93 6.22
N LYS A 3 9.60 -14.60 5.01
CA LYS A 3 10.24 -13.64 4.11
C LYS A 3 9.41 -12.37 4.07
N LEU A 4 10.08 -11.23 4.11
CA LEU A 4 9.43 -9.92 4.05
C LEU A 4 9.96 -9.15 2.82
N ASN A 5 9.05 -8.54 2.07
CA ASN A 5 9.42 -7.84 0.83
C ASN A 5 10.10 -6.50 1.12
N CYS A 6 9.49 -5.65 1.93
CA CYS A 6 10.02 -4.31 2.18
C CYS A 6 9.77 -3.87 3.63
N VAL A 7 10.82 -3.32 4.24
CA VAL A 7 10.75 -2.57 5.50
C VAL A 7 11.12 -1.12 5.21
N GLU A 8 10.42 -0.16 5.81
CA GLU A 8 10.81 1.25 5.77
C GLU A 8 11.03 1.79 7.19
N ILE A 9 12.18 2.42 7.41
CA ILE A 9 12.53 3.07 8.68
C ILE A 9 12.74 4.56 8.43
N LYS A 10 11.97 5.36 9.16
CA LYS A 10 12.01 6.82 9.08
C LYS A 10 13.20 7.32 9.89
N ILE A 11 14.30 7.66 9.23
CA ILE A 11 15.54 8.07 9.90
C ILE A 11 15.64 9.58 10.14
N VAL A 12 14.81 10.36 9.47
CA VAL A 12 14.73 11.82 9.60
C VAL A 12 13.27 12.26 9.56
N GLU A 13 12.85 13.09 10.50
CA GLU A 13 11.47 13.61 10.56
C GLU A 13 11.24 14.82 9.63
N HIS A 14 12.21 15.72 9.54
CA HIS A 14 12.12 17.00 8.84
C HIS A 14 12.59 16.92 7.37
N CYS A 15 12.11 17.85 6.54
CA CYS A 15 12.46 17.96 5.12
C CYS A 15 12.88 19.38 4.74
N ASN A 16 13.64 19.52 3.65
CA ASN A 16 13.96 20.81 3.02
C ASN A 16 12.88 21.29 2.02
N LEU A 17 11.77 20.56 1.90
CA LEU A 17 10.62 20.88 1.05
C LEU A 17 9.35 21.02 1.90
N SER A 18 8.37 21.76 1.40
CA SER A 18 7.05 21.96 2.03
C SER A 18 5.92 21.38 1.16
N CYS A 19 6.05 20.10 0.82
CA CYS A 19 5.10 19.39 -0.04
C CYS A 19 3.66 19.42 0.54
N THR A 20 2.67 19.68 -0.30
CA THR A 20 1.24 19.57 0.06
C THR A 20 0.91 18.13 0.48
N ALA A 21 0.13 17.97 1.55
CA ALA A 21 -0.29 16.67 2.08
C ALA A 21 0.84 15.63 2.23
N CYS A 22 2.04 16.09 2.62
CA CYS A 22 3.19 15.21 2.76
C CYS A 22 2.86 14.01 3.66
N GLY A 23 2.99 12.79 3.12
CA GLY A 23 2.55 11.58 3.82
C GLY A 23 3.40 11.21 5.05
N THR A 24 4.58 11.82 5.19
CA THR A 24 5.44 11.70 6.37
C THR A 24 5.30 12.89 7.32
N TYR A 25 4.39 13.84 7.03
CA TYR A 25 4.21 15.10 7.76
C TYR A 25 5.51 15.91 7.94
N ALA A 26 6.51 15.71 7.08
CA ALA A 26 7.83 16.29 7.24
C ALA A 26 7.87 17.81 7.00
N ASN A 27 6.85 18.35 6.33
CA ASN A 27 6.61 19.78 6.17
C ASN A 27 6.09 20.45 7.47
N LEU A 28 5.68 19.66 8.46
CA LEU A 28 5.27 20.11 9.80
C LEU A 28 6.29 19.77 10.89
N ALA A 29 7.15 18.80 10.62
CA ALA A 29 8.07 18.25 11.59
C ALA A 29 9.18 19.22 11.99
N GLU A 30 9.53 19.20 13.27
CA GLU A 30 10.77 19.80 13.76
C GLU A 30 11.96 18.88 13.47
N LYS A 31 13.17 19.41 13.67
CA LYS A 31 14.39 18.63 13.49
C LYS A 31 14.45 17.50 14.52
N GLU A 32 14.30 16.28 14.02
CA GLU A 32 14.42 15.03 14.77
C GLU A 32 15.00 13.95 13.84
N GLU A 33 15.86 13.11 14.39
CA GLU A 33 16.61 12.06 13.70
C GLU A 33 16.56 10.79 14.55
N TYR A 34 16.57 9.63 13.91
CA TYR A 34 16.43 8.33 14.57
C TYR A 34 17.76 7.88 15.16
N GLY A 35 17.96 7.95 16.47
CA GLY A 35 19.25 7.61 17.08
C GLY A 35 19.82 6.25 16.63
N LEU A 36 21.12 6.23 16.28
CA LEU A 36 21.81 5.06 15.72
C LEU A 36 21.70 3.81 16.61
N ASP A 37 21.81 3.95 17.93
CA ASP A 37 21.68 2.83 18.87
C ASP A 37 20.29 2.17 18.80
N ASN A 38 19.23 2.99 18.73
CA ASN A 38 17.88 2.49 18.57
C ASN A 38 17.70 1.84 17.19
N PHE A 39 18.27 2.46 16.15
CA PHE A 39 18.21 1.93 14.79
C PHE A 39 18.89 0.56 14.71
N GLU A 40 20.10 0.43 15.27
CA GLU A 40 20.84 -0.83 15.30
C GLU A 40 20.07 -1.91 16.04
N ARG A 41 19.54 -1.60 17.23
CA ARG A 41 18.74 -2.53 18.02
C ARG A 41 17.51 -3.02 17.25
N ASP A 42 16.80 -2.12 16.58
CA ASP A 42 15.57 -2.45 15.87
C ASP A 42 15.86 -3.24 14.58
N VAL A 43 16.93 -2.91 13.85
CA VAL A 43 17.37 -3.66 12.66
C VAL A 43 17.89 -5.04 13.04
N GLN A 44 18.67 -5.16 14.12
CA GLN A 44 19.06 -6.46 14.66
C GLN A 44 17.82 -7.30 14.98
N ARG A 45 16.83 -6.71 15.66
CA ARG A 45 15.59 -7.43 16.00
C ARG A 45 14.82 -7.89 14.76
N LEU A 46 14.79 -7.08 13.69
CA LEU A 46 14.20 -7.50 12.42
C LEU A 46 14.90 -8.70 11.79
N SER A 47 16.24 -8.81 11.92
CA SER A 47 17.00 -9.97 11.43
C SER A 47 16.68 -11.27 12.18
N GLU A 48 16.21 -11.16 13.43
CA GLU A 48 15.76 -12.31 14.24
C GLU A 48 14.32 -12.72 13.91
N LEU A 49 13.48 -11.76 13.53
CA LEU A 49 12.07 -11.98 13.20
C LEU A 49 11.87 -12.57 11.79
N TYR A 50 12.71 -12.16 10.84
CA TYR A 50 12.59 -12.53 9.44
C TYR A 50 13.88 -13.14 8.91
N SER A 51 13.78 -14.26 8.21
CA SER A 51 14.94 -14.93 7.62
C SER A 51 15.51 -14.20 6.40
N LEU A 52 14.70 -13.37 5.77
CA LEU A 52 15.07 -12.55 4.62
C LEU A 52 14.16 -11.33 4.57
N ILE A 53 14.78 -10.15 4.47
CA ILE A 53 14.12 -8.90 4.13
C ILE A 53 14.67 -8.52 2.75
N GLN A 54 13.84 -8.42 1.71
CA GLN A 54 14.38 -8.16 0.37
C GLN A 54 14.89 -6.72 0.25
N THR A 55 14.18 -5.77 0.85
CA THR A 55 14.52 -4.34 0.78
C THR A 55 14.32 -3.66 2.13
N LEU A 56 15.30 -2.86 2.53
CA LEU A 56 15.19 -1.91 3.65
C LEU A 56 15.33 -0.49 3.12
N ARG A 57 14.29 0.31 3.26
CA ARG A 57 14.27 1.71 2.87
C ARG A 57 14.56 2.61 4.05
N LEU A 58 15.62 3.39 3.92
CA LEU A 58 15.92 4.53 4.76
C LEU A 58 15.18 5.73 4.17
N TYR A 59 14.10 6.15 4.82
CA TYR A 59 13.21 7.21 4.32
C TYR A 59 12.95 8.26 5.39
N GLY A 60 12.05 9.19 5.10
CA GLY A 60 11.50 10.13 6.06
C GLY A 60 11.13 11.46 5.43
N GLY A 61 11.54 12.56 6.05
CA GLY A 61 11.44 13.88 5.43
C GLY A 61 12.44 14.07 4.29
N GLU A 62 13.71 14.27 4.62
CA GLU A 62 14.81 14.16 3.66
C GLU A 62 16.03 13.46 4.30
N PRO A 63 16.30 12.19 3.97
CA PRO A 63 17.42 11.43 4.53
C PRO A 63 18.79 12.09 4.36
N LEU A 64 19.02 12.84 3.27
CA LEU A 64 20.31 13.51 3.03
C LEU A 64 20.56 14.73 3.93
N LEU A 65 19.60 15.10 4.80
CA LEU A 65 19.85 16.03 5.90
C LEU A 65 20.61 15.38 7.08
N ASN A 66 20.59 14.05 7.16
CA ASN A 66 21.31 13.30 8.19
C ASN A 66 22.78 13.13 7.80
N LYS A 67 23.68 13.68 8.62
CA LYS A 67 25.13 13.63 8.37
C LYS A 67 25.71 12.21 8.55
N GLU A 68 24.99 11.35 9.25
CA GLU A 68 25.40 9.98 9.58
C GLU A 68 24.72 8.96 8.66
N ILE A 69 24.13 9.36 7.53
CA ILE A 69 23.40 8.47 6.60
C ILE A 69 24.18 7.20 6.20
N LEU A 70 25.50 7.28 6.01
CA LEU A 70 26.35 6.12 5.71
C LEU A 70 26.42 5.12 6.87
N GLU A 71 26.31 5.60 8.11
CA GLU A 71 26.34 4.77 9.30
C GLU A 71 25.05 3.94 9.43
N TYR A 72 23.90 4.51 9.10
CA TYR A 72 22.65 3.73 8.98
C TYR A 72 22.77 2.64 7.92
N ILE A 73 23.38 2.93 6.76
CA ILE A 73 23.62 1.91 5.72
C ILE A 73 24.54 0.82 6.24
N ARG A 74 25.64 1.19 6.92
CA ARG A 74 26.59 0.25 7.50
C ARG A 74 25.93 -0.67 8.52
N ILE A 75 25.14 -0.11 9.44
CA ILE A 75 24.40 -0.86 10.46
C ILE A 75 23.39 -1.81 9.78
N ALA A 76 22.65 -1.32 8.79
CA ALA A 76 21.74 -2.15 8.01
C ALA A 76 22.45 -3.35 7.39
N LYS A 77 23.56 -3.13 6.68
CA LYS A 77 24.33 -4.21 6.03
C LYS A 77 25.01 -5.15 7.02
N LYS A 78 25.35 -4.68 8.22
CA LYS A 78 25.91 -5.53 9.29
C LYS A 78 24.92 -6.62 9.74
N HIS A 79 23.66 -6.26 9.95
CA HIS A 79 22.63 -7.17 10.50
C HIS A 79 21.77 -7.81 9.41
N LEU A 80 21.72 -7.21 8.22
CA LEU A 80 20.93 -7.66 7.07
C LEU A 80 21.80 -7.69 5.80
N PRO A 81 22.80 -8.58 5.72
CA PRO A 81 23.81 -8.56 4.65
C PRO A 81 23.22 -8.79 3.25
N ASP A 82 22.18 -9.62 3.14
CA ASP A 82 21.53 -9.97 1.87
C ASP A 82 20.41 -8.99 1.45
N THR A 83 20.17 -7.95 2.24
CA THR A 83 19.10 -6.97 1.99
C THR A 83 19.57 -5.85 1.07
N GLN A 84 18.75 -5.49 0.08
CA GLN A 84 18.95 -4.24 -0.66
C GLN A 84 18.61 -3.05 0.24
N VAL A 85 19.61 -2.24 0.57
CA VAL A 85 19.37 -0.99 1.30
C VAL A 85 19.12 0.12 0.27
N GLU A 86 18.00 0.84 0.42
CA GLU A 86 17.60 1.95 -0.45
C GLU A 86 17.50 3.25 0.36
N ILE A 87 18.13 4.33 -0.12
CA ILE A 87 17.90 5.70 0.38
C ILE A 87 16.79 6.33 -0.45
N ILE A 88 15.68 6.72 0.20
CA ILE A 88 14.58 7.41 -0.48
C ILE A 88 14.74 8.92 -0.31
N THR A 89 15.09 9.63 -1.39
CA THR A 89 15.41 11.08 -1.33
C THR A 89 14.59 11.88 -2.34
N ASN A 90 14.33 13.16 -2.03
CA ASN A 90 13.81 14.12 -3.01
C ASN A 90 14.88 14.55 -4.05
N GLY A 91 16.14 14.21 -3.82
CA GLY A 91 17.26 14.42 -4.72
C GLY A 91 17.84 15.84 -4.77
N PHE A 92 17.22 16.85 -4.15
CA PHE A 92 17.70 18.25 -4.20
C PHE A 92 19.06 18.45 -3.53
N LEU A 93 19.38 17.60 -2.55
CA LEU A 93 20.63 17.64 -1.81
C LEU A 93 21.73 16.78 -2.42
N LEU A 94 21.44 15.91 -3.39
CA LEU A 94 22.43 15.02 -4.01
C LEU A 94 23.61 15.79 -4.60
N LYS A 95 23.34 16.94 -5.26
CA LYS A 95 24.40 17.80 -5.82
C LYS A 95 25.35 18.39 -4.78
N LYS A 96 24.95 18.40 -3.50
CA LYS A 96 25.76 18.90 -2.37
C LYS A 96 26.53 17.79 -1.68
N MET A 97 26.26 16.52 -2.00
CA MET A 97 26.97 15.38 -1.42
C MET A 97 28.37 15.28 -2.03
N ASP A 98 29.33 14.95 -1.17
CA ASP A 98 30.72 14.79 -1.54
C ASP A 98 31.00 13.42 -2.18
N ASP A 99 32.22 13.22 -2.66
CA ASP A 99 32.63 11.97 -3.31
C ASP A 99 32.67 10.81 -2.31
N ALA A 100 32.94 11.10 -1.03
CA ALA A 100 32.96 10.11 0.05
C ALA A 100 31.57 9.50 0.27
N PHE A 101 30.51 10.30 0.20
CA PHE A 101 29.14 9.81 0.25
C PHE A 101 28.86 8.80 -0.88
N PHE A 102 29.12 9.17 -2.13
CA PHE A 102 28.83 8.27 -3.27
C PHE A 102 29.70 7.02 -3.24
N ALA A 103 30.98 7.14 -2.87
CA ALA A 103 31.86 6.00 -2.66
C ALA A 103 31.35 5.07 -1.56
N GLY A 104 30.85 5.62 -0.44
CA GLY A 104 30.25 4.87 0.65
C GLY A 104 28.98 4.12 0.23
N VAL A 105 28.07 4.78 -0.49
CA VAL A 105 26.86 4.13 -1.02
C VAL A 105 27.21 2.95 -1.92
N ASN A 106 28.16 3.13 -2.86
CA ASN A 106 28.62 2.05 -3.74
C ASN A 106 29.35 0.93 -2.96
N ALA A 107 30.20 1.27 -1.99
CA ALA A 107 30.94 0.29 -1.19
C ALA A 107 30.04 -0.64 -0.39
N TYR A 108 28.87 -0.15 0.04
CA TYR A 108 27.87 -0.95 0.74
C TYR A 108 26.85 -1.62 -0.19
N ASP A 109 26.95 -1.46 -1.52
CA ASP A 109 25.93 -1.90 -2.47
C ASP A 109 24.52 -1.41 -2.07
N ALA A 110 24.46 -0.12 -1.69
CA ALA A 110 23.22 0.59 -1.42
C ALA A 110 22.74 1.32 -2.68
N LYS A 111 21.43 1.56 -2.75
CA LYS A 111 20.78 2.18 -3.91
C LYS A 111 20.16 3.51 -3.53
N ILE A 112 20.22 4.49 -4.41
CA ILE A 112 19.52 5.77 -4.25
C ILE A 112 18.23 5.75 -5.07
N VAL A 113 17.09 5.95 -4.40
CA VAL A 113 15.79 6.08 -5.07
C VAL A 113 15.36 7.54 -4.98
N ILE A 114 15.27 8.19 -6.14
CA ILE A 114 14.96 9.62 -6.27
C ILE A 114 13.48 9.78 -6.57
N SER A 115 12.75 10.40 -5.65
CA SER A 115 11.38 10.86 -5.86
C SER A 115 11.39 12.17 -6.65
N LYS A 116 11.19 12.09 -7.97
CA LYS A 116 11.16 13.24 -8.87
C LYS A 116 9.77 13.88 -8.87
N TYR A 117 9.66 15.05 -8.26
CA TYR A 117 8.43 15.83 -8.23
C TYR A 117 8.30 16.70 -9.50
N PRO A 118 7.08 17.12 -9.90
CA PRO A 118 6.85 17.96 -11.08
C PRO A 118 7.63 19.29 -11.08
N PHE A 119 7.91 19.83 -9.88
CA PHE A 119 8.68 21.06 -9.71
C PHE A 119 10.21 20.83 -9.66
N ALA A 120 10.68 19.58 -9.70
CA ALA A 120 12.09 19.25 -9.77
C ALA A 120 12.60 19.36 -11.22
N GLN A 121 13.67 20.12 -11.43
CA GLN A 121 14.37 20.21 -12.70
C GLN A 121 15.45 19.13 -12.76
N ASP A 122 15.65 18.48 -13.92
CA ASP A 122 16.63 17.40 -14.08
C ASP A 122 18.06 17.79 -13.66
N LYS A 123 18.41 19.07 -13.83
CA LYS A 123 19.69 19.65 -13.41
C LYS A 123 19.97 19.55 -11.90
N PHE A 124 18.98 19.20 -11.08
CA PHE A 124 19.17 19.01 -9.64
C PHE A 124 19.83 17.67 -9.29
N PHE A 125 19.78 16.69 -10.19
CA PHE A 125 20.33 15.36 -9.94
C PHE A 125 21.72 15.23 -10.57
N PRO A 126 22.78 14.93 -9.79
CA PRO A 126 24.15 14.84 -10.30
C PRO A 126 24.40 13.47 -10.98
N LEU A 127 23.62 13.13 -12.02
CA LEU A 127 23.61 11.79 -12.63
C LEU A 127 25.01 11.34 -13.08
N GLN A 128 25.75 12.21 -13.80
CA GLN A 128 27.11 11.92 -14.25
C GLN A 128 28.07 11.59 -13.09
N LYS A 129 27.89 12.24 -11.93
CA LYS A 129 28.69 11.98 -10.72
C LYS A 129 28.35 10.62 -10.13
N MET A 130 27.06 10.27 -10.06
CA MET A 130 26.60 8.98 -9.58
C MET A 130 27.05 7.84 -10.51
N ASP A 131 26.96 8.03 -11.84
CA ASP A 131 27.44 7.08 -12.84
C ASP A 131 28.96 6.85 -12.70
N ALA A 132 29.74 7.94 -12.58
CA ALA A 132 31.19 7.86 -12.39
C ALA A 132 31.58 7.13 -11.08
N ALA A 133 30.80 7.35 -10.01
CA ALA A 133 30.97 6.66 -8.74
C ALA A 133 30.37 5.24 -8.71
N LYS A 134 29.76 4.78 -9.82
CA LYS A 134 29.08 3.48 -9.96
C LYS A 134 27.95 3.26 -8.95
N VAL A 135 27.30 4.32 -8.51
CA VAL A 135 26.18 4.23 -7.58
C VAL A 135 24.95 3.69 -8.31
N ASN A 136 24.31 2.68 -7.74
CA ASN A 136 23.01 2.21 -8.21
C ASN A 136 21.93 3.24 -7.86
N TYR A 137 21.14 3.69 -8.83
CA TYR A 137 20.03 4.59 -8.57
C TYR A 137 18.82 4.33 -9.48
N SER A 138 17.65 4.78 -9.02
CA SER A 138 16.43 4.83 -9.83
C SER A 138 15.68 6.13 -9.59
N ILE A 139 15.04 6.66 -10.64
CA ILE A 139 14.21 7.85 -10.55
C ILE A 139 12.75 7.42 -10.69
N ILE A 140 11.90 7.88 -9.77
CA ILE A 140 10.46 7.61 -9.75
C ILE A 140 9.74 8.94 -9.81
N ASP A 141 8.91 9.15 -10.84
CA ASP A 141 8.05 10.33 -10.91
C ASP A 141 6.95 10.24 -9.86
N VAL A 142 6.84 11.29 -9.04
CA VAL A 142 5.82 11.41 -7.98
C VAL A 142 4.98 12.65 -8.28
N ASN A 143 3.86 12.43 -8.96
CA ASN A 143 2.96 13.51 -9.39
C ASN A 143 1.84 13.80 -8.38
N TYR A 144 1.53 12.83 -7.52
CA TYR A 144 0.40 12.90 -6.58
C TYR A 144 0.78 12.31 -5.21
N PHE A 145 0.19 12.86 -4.15
CA PHE A 145 0.17 12.27 -2.81
C PHE A 145 -1.22 11.73 -2.48
N TYR A 146 -1.28 10.71 -1.64
CA TYR A 146 -2.54 10.15 -1.15
C TYR A 146 -3.05 10.95 0.04
N VAL A 147 -4.36 11.09 0.13
CA VAL A 147 -5.04 11.57 1.32
C VAL A 147 -6.19 10.63 1.65
N LYS A 148 -6.31 10.29 2.93
CA LYS A 148 -7.37 9.40 3.43
C LYS A 148 -8.12 9.98 4.62
N ARG A 149 -7.60 11.02 5.28
CA ARG A 149 -8.13 11.48 6.56
C ARG A 149 -9.55 12.03 6.41
N GLU A 150 -10.47 11.53 7.21
CA GLU A 150 -11.76 12.14 7.46
C GLU A 150 -12.23 11.63 8.82
N GLU A 151 -12.54 12.56 9.73
CA GLU A 151 -12.84 12.23 11.13
C GLU A 151 -13.96 11.19 11.22
N ARG A 152 -13.66 10.06 11.88
CA ARG A 152 -14.59 8.95 12.12
C ARG A 152 -15.29 8.39 10.88
N ALA A 153 -14.80 8.66 9.67
CA ALA A 153 -15.46 8.25 8.42
C ALA A 153 -15.71 6.75 8.32
N SER A 154 -14.87 5.94 8.97
CA SER A 154 -14.97 4.48 8.96
C SER A 154 -14.98 3.89 10.36
N ALA A 155 -15.50 4.62 11.35
CA ALA A 155 -15.57 4.15 12.74
C ALA A 155 -16.33 2.82 12.89
N GLU A 156 -17.36 2.59 12.07
CA GLU A 156 -18.17 1.37 12.06
C GLU A 156 -17.52 0.22 11.25
N HIS A 157 -16.62 0.53 10.31
CA HIS A 157 -16.02 -0.45 9.38
C HIS A 157 -14.50 -0.26 9.17
N PRO A 158 -13.68 -0.20 10.24
CA PRO A 158 -12.24 0.09 10.11
C PRO A 158 -11.46 -1.04 9.45
N GLN A 159 -11.85 -2.31 9.65
CA GLN A 159 -11.25 -3.46 8.95
C GLN A 159 -11.45 -3.37 7.44
N MET A 160 -12.64 -2.97 6.99
CA MET A 160 -12.91 -2.76 5.56
C MET A 160 -12.01 -1.68 4.96
N THR A 161 -11.80 -0.60 5.71
CA THR A 161 -10.91 0.48 5.29
C THR A 161 -9.46 0.04 5.22
N PHE A 162 -9.03 -0.80 6.16
CA PHE A 162 -7.70 -1.40 6.14
C PHE A 162 -7.50 -2.33 4.94
N ASP A 163 -8.41 -3.28 4.73
CA ASP A 163 -8.31 -4.30 3.68
C ASP A 163 -8.31 -3.70 2.26
N THR A 164 -9.04 -2.60 2.06
CA THR A 164 -9.14 -1.91 0.76
C THR A 164 -8.09 -0.81 0.56
N CYS A 165 -7.23 -0.58 1.57
CA CYS A 165 -6.28 0.52 1.54
C CYS A 165 -5.13 0.30 0.56
N LEU A 166 -4.71 1.36 -0.14
CA LEU A 166 -3.56 1.33 -1.05
C LEU A 166 -2.23 1.72 -0.39
N VAL A 167 -2.27 2.11 0.89
CA VAL A 167 -1.13 2.63 1.66
C VAL A 167 -0.23 1.53 2.26
N PRO A 168 -0.75 0.38 2.74
CA PRO A 168 0.08 -0.72 3.23
C PRO A 168 0.88 -1.38 2.09
N ILE A 169 2.06 -0.83 1.80
CA ILE A 169 2.98 -1.33 0.75
C ILE A 169 4.26 -1.94 1.33
N SER A 170 4.52 -1.68 2.61
CA SER A 170 5.75 -2.03 3.32
C SER A 170 5.43 -2.18 4.81
N LEU A 171 6.29 -2.89 5.54
CA LEU A 171 6.32 -2.83 6.99
C LEU A 171 7.04 -1.55 7.43
N TYR A 172 6.39 -0.71 8.23
CA TYR A 172 7.04 0.49 8.78
C TYR A 172 7.51 0.20 10.19
N VAL A 173 8.75 0.55 10.51
CA VAL A 173 9.30 0.40 11.87
C VAL A 173 9.71 1.76 12.42
N HIS A 174 9.24 2.06 13.62
CA HIS A 174 9.55 3.29 14.33
C HIS A 174 9.68 3.06 15.84
N HIS A 175 10.87 3.33 16.40
CA HIS A 175 11.24 3.17 17.80
C HIS A 175 10.78 1.84 18.43
N GLY A 176 11.17 0.72 17.81
CA GLY A 176 10.82 -0.63 18.27
C GLY A 176 9.37 -1.04 18.01
N LYS A 177 8.58 -0.26 17.26
CA LYS A 177 7.20 -0.61 16.91
C LYS A 177 7.02 -0.81 15.41
N ALA A 178 6.29 -1.84 15.04
CA ALA A 178 5.92 -2.20 13.68
C ALA A 178 4.49 -1.72 13.34
N TYR A 179 4.33 -1.18 12.13
CA TYR A 179 3.08 -0.61 11.62
C TYR A 179 2.85 -1.03 10.16
N GLN A 180 1.58 -1.15 9.76
CA GLN A 180 1.17 -1.31 8.35
C GLN A 180 0.94 0.03 7.62
N CYS A 181 1.05 1.15 8.32
CA CYS A 181 0.75 2.48 7.79
C CYS A 181 1.77 3.51 8.31
N PRO A 182 2.25 4.44 7.47
CA PRO A 182 3.17 5.49 7.91
C PRO A 182 2.47 6.72 8.52
N TYR A 183 1.14 6.82 8.45
CA TYR A 183 0.42 7.95 9.03
C TYR A 183 0.42 7.96 10.56
N PRO A 184 0.10 6.84 11.26
CA PRO A 184 0.05 6.84 12.73
C PRO A 184 1.37 7.21 13.39
N LEU A 185 2.50 6.80 12.80
CA LEU A 185 3.83 7.13 13.34
C LEU A 185 4.20 8.62 13.15
N SER A 186 3.61 9.30 12.16
CA SER A 186 3.98 10.67 11.79
C SER A 186 2.94 11.72 12.21
N ILE A 187 1.72 11.32 12.60
CA ILE A 187 0.62 12.25 12.88
C ILE A 187 0.87 13.14 14.10
N LYS A 188 1.82 12.79 14.97
CA LYS A 188 2.31 13.64 16.07
C LYS A 188 2.66 15.06 15.63
N HIS A 189 3.21 15.22 14.42
CA HIS A 189 3.57 16.54 13.87
C HIS A 189 2.34 17.36 13.49
N TYR A 190 1.30 16.70 12.97
CA TYR A 190 0.02 17.31 12.70
C TYR A 190 -0.66 17.76 14.00
N ASP A 191 -0.72 16.87 15.00
CA ASP A 191 -1.29 17.16 16.33
C ASP A 191 -0.62 18.36 16.98
N LYS A 192 0.71 18.41 16.98
CA LYS A 192 1.47 19.53 17.53
C LYS A 192 1.15 20.86 16.83
N LYS A 193 1.06 20.84 15.49
CA LYS A 193 0.85 22.04 14.66
C LYS A 193 -0.56 22.58 14.79
N PHE A 194 -1.57 21.71 14.68
CA PHE A 194 -2.98 22.08 14.58
C PHE A 194 -3.76 21.88 15.88
N LYS A 195 -3.08 21.48 16.96
CA LYS A 195 -3.65 21.30 18.30
C LYS A 195 -4.76 20.24 18.32
N THR A 196 -4.52 19.14 17.63
CA THR A 196 -5.38 17.94 17.63
C THR A 196 -4.78 16.84 18.50
N ASN A 197 -5.50 15.72 18.63
CA ASN A 197 -5.09 14.56 19.42
C ASN A 197 -5.50 13.26 18.70
N LEU A 198 -4.90 13.04 17.53
CA LEU A 198 -5.18 11.93 16.62
C LEU A 198 -4.18 10.78 16.78
N GLU A 199 -2.99 11.04 17.32
CA GLU A 199 -1.99 10.02 17.58
C GLU A 199 -2.54 8.93 18.52
N ASN A 200 -2.34 7.68 18.11
CA ASN A 200 -2.57 6.52 18.96
C ASN A 200 -1.32 5.65 19.03
N VAL A 201 -0.61 5.75 20.16
CA VAL A 201 0.62 5.00 20.41
C VAL A 201 0.44 3.47 20.39
N ASN A 202 -0.79 2.97 20.51
CA ASN A 202 -1.10 1.55 20.52
C ASN A 202 -1.28 0.94 19.12
N ASP A 203 -1.29 1.77 18.06
CA ASP A 203 -1.33 1.28 16.68
C ASP A 203 -0.06 0.48 16.30
N GLY A 204 1.05 0.72 17.01
CA GLY A 204 2.31 0.05 16.76
C GLY A 204 2.47 -1.22 17.59
N ILE A 205 2.89 -2.31 16.95
CA ILE A 205 3.22 -3.57 17.63
C ILE A 205 4.69 -3.55 18.06
N ASP A 206 4.95 -3.66 19.36
CA ASP A 206 6.32 -3.74 19.90
C ASP A 206 7.05 -5.01 19.42
N ILE A 207 8.07 -4.83 18.59
CA ILE A 207 8.86 -5.94 18.00
C ILE A 207 9.80 -6.60 19.01
N HIS A 208 10.08 -5.93 20.14
CA HIS A 208 10.92 -6.44 21.23
C HIS A 208 10.13 -7.22 22.28
N THR A 209 8.82 -7.42 22.08
CA THR A 209 8.00 -8.29 22.93
C THR A 209 8.68 -9.66 23.06
N PRO A 210 8.91 -10.17 24.29
CA PRO A 210 9.52 -11.48 24.49
C PRO A 210 8.76 -12.58 23.75
N GLU A 211 9.49 -13.54 23.18
CA GLU A 211 8.95 -14.70 22.45
C GLU A 211 8.16 -14.37 21.17
N LEU A 212 8.07 -13.09 20.77
CA LEU A 212 7.44 -12.71 19.52
C LEU A 212 8.22 -13.30 18.34
N THR A 213 7.50 -14.04 17.49
CA THR A 213 8.01 -14.58 16.22
C THR A 213 7.51 -13.74 15.04
N GLY A 214 8.20 -13.81 13.90
CA GLY A 214 7.74 -13.16 12.66
C GLY A 214 6.32 -13.56 12.25
N GLY A 215 5.95 -14.84 12.43
CA GLY A 215 4.59 -15.30 12.11
C GLY A 215 3.51 -14.68 13.00
N GLN A 216 3.77 -14.55 14.31
CA GLN A 216 2.85 -13.87 15.22
C GLN A 216 2.75 -12.38 14.91
N LEU A 217 3.85 -11.74 14.52
CA LEU A 217 3.86 -10.35 14.08
C LEU A 217 3.00 -10.19 12.82
N ASP A 218 3.20 -11.04 11.81
CA ASP A 218 2.45 -11.00 10.55
C ASP A 218 0.94 -11.17 10.78
N GLU A 219 0.51 -12.08 11.66
CA GLU A 219 -0.92 -12.25 11.99
C GLU A 219 -1.51 -11.01 12.68
N ARG A 220 -0.78 -10.42 13.63
CA ARG A 220 -1.24 -9.20 14.33
C ARG A 220 -1.33 -8.01 13.39
N LEU A 221 -0.46 -7.94 12.38
CA LEU A 221 -0.44 -6.88 11.38
C LEU A 221 -1.61 -6.99 10.37
N LYS A 222 -2.40 -8.07 10.35
CA LYS A 222 -3.61 -8.17 9.51
C LYS A 222 -4.82 -7.45 10.10
N ILE A 223 -4.73 -7.02 11.37
CA ILE A 223 -5.80 -6.33 12.07
C ILE A 223 -5.66 -4.83 11.80
N HIS A 224 -6.79 -4.16 11.55
CA HIS A 224 -6.81 -2.73 11.34
C HIS A 224 -6.17 -1.94 12.50
N LEU A 225 -5.66 -0.76 12.18
CA LEU A 225 -5.20 0.22 13.17
C LEU A 225 -6.40 1.01 13.70
N GLU A 226 -6.30 1.60 14.89
CA GLU A 226 -7.30 2.55 15.37
C GLU A 226 -7.38 3.78 14.46
N HIS A 227 -6.23 4.22 13.92
CA HIS A 227 -6.18 5.26 12.90
C HIS A 227 -7.04 4.97 11.65
N CYS A 228 -7.36 3.71 11.35
CA CYS A 228 -8.24 3.36 10.23
C CYS A 228 -9.67 3.89 10.42
N LYS A 229 -10.11 4.18 11.64
CA LYS A 229 -11.44 4.75 11.93
C LYS A 229 -11.58 6.18 11.39
N ASP A 230 -10.46 6.91 11.32
CA ASP A 230 -10.37 8.29 10.82
C ASP A 230 -9.89 8.34 9.36
N CYS A 231 -10.00 7.23 8.65
CA CYS A 231 -9.72 7.12 7.22
C CYS A 231 -11.01 6.87 6.45
N THR A 232 -11.09 7.47 5.26
CA THR A 232 -12.10 7.19 4.25
C THR A 232 -11.88 5.83 3.59
N LEU A 233 -12.96 5.19 3.14
CA LEU A 233 -12.86 3.95 2.34
C LEU A 233 -12.09 4.21 1.03
N THR A 234 -12.41 5.31 0.34
CA THR A 234 -11.76 5.68 -0.92
C THR A 234 -10.45 6.44 -0.68
N THR A 235 -9.51 6.39 -1.62
CA THR A 235 -8.26 7.15 -1.53
C THR A 235 -8.38 8.42 -2.38
N GLY A 236 -8.20 9.57 -1.73
CA GLY A 236 -8.07 10.85 -2.40
C GLY A 236 -6.64 11.07 -2.89
N PHE A 237 -6.49 11.97 -3.87
CA PHE A 237 -5.20 12.32 -4.45
C PHE A 237 -5.07 13.84 -4.50
N VAL A 238 -3.89 14.34 -4.14
CA VAL A 238 -3.54 15.76 -4.28
C VAL A 238 -2.32 15.88 -5.20
N PRO A 239 -2.25 16.87 -6.10
CA PRO A 239 -1.05 17.12 -6.90
C PRO A 239 0.14 17.48 -6.00
N CYS A 240 1.33 17.04 -6.37
CA CYS A 240 2.55 17.46 -5.69
C CYS A 240 2.84 18.94 -5.95
N ALA A 241 2.72 19.76 -4.91
CA ALA A 241 3.04 21.18 -4.94
C ALA A 241 3.85 21.59 -3.69
N GLN A 242 4.49 22.76 -3.74
CA GLN A 242 5.12 23.40 -2.57
C GLN A 242 4.14 24.44 -2.02
N THR A 243 3.59 24.20 -0.83
CA THR A 243 2.59 25.10 -0.22
C THR A 243 2.97 25.46 1.21
N ARG A 244 2.25 26.44 1.78
CA ARG A 244 2.19 26.60 3.24
C ARG A 244 1.16 25.62 3.76
N PRO A 245 1.53 24.71 4.69
CA PRO A 245 0.60 23.67 5.11
C PRO A 245 -0.64 24.21 5.83
N THR A 246 -1.80 23.69 5.48
CA THR A 246 -3.07 23.93 6.16
C THR A 246 -3.65 22.64 6.74
N ALA A 247 -4.55 22.73 7.72
CA ALA A 247 -5.10 21.54 8.37
C ALA A 247 -5.83 20.62 7.38
N SER A 248 -6.55 21.19 6.41
CA SER A 248 -7.32 20.43 5.43
C SER A 248 -6.48 19.77 4.35
N ASP A 249 -5.18 20.08 4.22
CA ASP A 249 -4.34 19.52 3.15
C ASP A 249 -4.30 17.98 3.15
N TRP A 250 -4.49 17.33 4.31
CA TRP A 250 -4.48 15.86 4.46
C TRP A 250 -5.87 15.21 4.38
N ASP A 251 -6.92 16.01 4.23
CA ASP A 251 -8.29 15.51 4.30
C ASP A 251 -8.77 15.00 2.95
N ASN A 252 -9.48 13.87 2.97
CA ASN A 252 -10.17 13.33 1.80
C ASN A 252 -11.65 13.73 1.81
N ASN A 253 -11.91 15.03 1.81
CA ASN A 253 -13.26 15.56 1.81
C ASN A 253 -13.34 16.88 1.01
N LYS A 254 -14.53 17.48 0.97
CA LYS A 254 -14.80 18.71 0.21
C LYS A 254 -14.10 19.97 0.75
N GLN A 255 -13.55 19.93 1.96
CA GLN A 255 -12.82 21.05 2.55
C GLN A 255 -11.37 21.13 2.05
N ASN A 256 -10.84 20.05 1.49
CA ASN A 256 -9.52 20.03 0.88
C ASN A 256 -9.61 20.48 -0.59
N GLU A 257 -9.31 21.75 -0.84
CA GLU A 257 -9.31 22.34 -2.20
C GLU A 257 -8.28 21.69 -3.13
N ASN A 258 -7.26 21.02 -2.58
CA ASN A 258 -6.21 20.35 -3.36
C ASN A 258 -6.60 18.92 -3.77
N VAL A 259 -7.66 18.35 -3.21
CA VAL A 259 -8.14 17.01 -3.62
C VAL A 259 -8.68 17.10 -5.02
N ILE A 260 -8.14 16.27 -5.91
CA ILE A 260 -8.60 16.20 -7.28
C ILE A 260 -9.92 15.42 -7.29
N HIS A 261 -11.03 16.15 -7.29
CA HIS A 261 -12.35 15.56 -7.43
C HIS A 261 -12.44 14.84 -8.79
N ASN A 262 -12.88 13.58 -8.78
CA ASN A 262 -12.96 12.68 -9.93
C ASN A 262 -11.63 12.11 -10.46
N PHE A 263 -10.49 12.39 -9.82
CA PHE A 263 -9.25 11.67 -10.08
C PHE A 263 -9.30 10.32 -9.39
N GLN A 264 -9.38 9.25 -10.19
CA GLN A 264 -9.64 7.93 -9.63
C GLN A 264 -8.46 7.00 -9.82
N SER A 265 -8.25 6.21 -8.76
CA SER A 265 -7.21 5.20 -8.56
C SER A 265 -6.96 4.24 -9.74
N TYR A 266 -7.81 4.23 -10.76
CA TYR A 266 -7.68 3.42 -11.97
C TYR A 266 -6.35 3.64 -12.72
N GLU A 267 -5.90 4.88 -12.93
CA GLU A 267 -4.61 5.13 -13.59
C GLU A 267 -3.42 4.71 -12.70
N PHE A 268 -3.58 4.83 -11.39
CA PHE A 268 -2.59 4.43 -10.39
C PHE A 268 -2.51 2.90 -10.21
N LYS A 269 -3.64 2.17 -10.24
CA LYS A 269 -3.71 0.71 -10.15
C LYS A 269 -3.15 0.02 -11.40
N LEU A 270 -3.37 0.58 -12.59
CA LEU A 270 -2.74 0.12 -13.84
C LEU A 270 -1.21 0.20 -13.77
N ALA A 271 -0.66 1.29 -13.22
CA ALA A 271 0.78 1.52 -13.11
C ALA A 271 1.49 0.50 -12.19
N ARG A 272 0.79 -0.04 -11.17
CA ARG A 272 1.33 -1.05 -10.23
C ARG A 272 1.06 -2.51 -10.63
N LYS A 273 0.48 -2.78 -11.81
CA LYS A 273 0.05 -4.14 -12.23
C LYS A 273 -0.89 -4.83 -11.23
N ASN A 274 -1.59 -4.10 -10.36
CA ASN A 274 -2.67 -4.66 -9.58
C ASN A 274 -3.89 -4.79 -10.50
N ARG A 275 -3.85 -5.84 -11.33
CA ARG A 275 -4.98 -6.29 -12.14
C ARG A 275 -6.11 -6.63 -11.18
N ILE A 276 -7.34 -6.20 -11.49
CA ILE A 276 -8.51 -6.71 -10.78
C ILE A 276 -8.62 -8.18 -11.18
N SER A 277 -8.10 -9.07 -10.34
CA SER A 277 -8.31 -10.50 -10.45
C SER A 277 -9.65 -10.80 -9.79
N TYR A 278 -10.52 -11.49 -10.51
CA TYR A 278 -11.81 -11.94 -10.00
C TYR A 278 -11.97 -13.43 -10.26
N SER A 279 -12.83 -14.04 -9.46
CA SER A 279 -13.24 -15.43 -9.63
C SER A 279 -14.33 -15.50 -10.69
N VAL A 280 -14.19 -16.35 -11.71
CA VAL A 280 -15.25 -16.60 -12.69
C VAL A 280 -15.83 -17.99 -12.47
N LEU A 281 -17.12 -18.04 -12.18
CA LEU A 281 -17.90 -19.25 -12.15
C LEU A 281 -18.46 -19.50 -13.56
N LEU A 282 -17.99 -20.54 -14.22
CA LEU A 282 -18.53 -21.05 -15.49
C LEU A 282 -19.67 -22.02 -15.20
N LEU A 283 -20.89 -21.64 -15.58
CA LEU A 283 -22.06 -22.50 -15.55
C LEU A 283 -22.25 -23.19 -16.91
N GLN A 284 -22.30 -24.51 -16.93
CA GLN A 284 -22.66 -25.30 -18.12
C GLN A 284 -23.40 -26.57 -17.68
N ASN A 285 -24.59 -26.84 -18.24
CA ASN A 285 -25.39 -28.03 -17.93
C ASN A 285 -25.60 -28.26 -16.41
N ASN A 286 -25.97 -27.21 -15.68
CA ASN A 286 -26.11 -27.21 -14.21
C ASN A 286 -24.86 -27.60 -13.41
N ARG A 287 -23.67 -27.50 -14.03
CA ARG A 287 -22.38 -27.68 -13.37
C ARG A 287 -21.61 -26.38 -13.34
N PHE A 288 -20.90 -26.15 -12.24
CA PHE A 288 -20.05 -24.98 -12.08
C PHE A 288 -18.58 -25.36 -12.07
N ASN A 289 -17.77 -24.62 -12.84
CA ASN A 289 -16.32 -24.65 -12.76
C ASN A 289 -15.81 -23.27 -12.35
N LEU A 290 -14.95 -23.21 -11.34
CA LEU A 290 -14.26 -21.98 -10.97
C LEU A 290 -13.00 -21.84 -11.83
N ILE A 291 -12.85 -20.71 -12.50
CA ILE A 291 -11.62 -20.34 -13.17
C ILE A 291 -11.19 -18.94 -12.73
N TYR A 292 -9.89 -18.69 -12.80
CA TYR A 292 -9.33 -17.36 -12.63
C TYR A 292 -9.17 -16.72 -13.99
N GLU A 293 -9.78 -15.56 -14.19
CA GLU A 293 -9.60 -14.75 -15.39
C GLU A 293 -9.14 -13.33 -14.99
N GLU A 294 -8.27 -12.76 -15.82
CA GLU A 294 -7.86 -11.37 -15.74
C GLU A 294 -8.85 -10.50 -16.52
N GLU A 295 -9.06 -9.25 -16.08
CA GLU A 295 -9.95 -8.24 -16.70
C GLU A 295 -9.99 -8.22 -18.24
N ARG A 296 -8.84 -8.28 -18.91
CA ARG A 296 -8.74 -8.35 -20.39
C ARG A 296 -9.39 -9.58 -21.02
N GLN A 297 -9.54 -10.68 -20.29
CA GLN A 297 -10.14 -11.92 -20.77
C GLN A 297 -11.68 -11.89 -20.71
N LEU A 298 -12.24 -10.90 -20.00
CA LEU A 298 -13.66 -10.54 -20.03
C LEU A 298 -14.01 -9.50 -21.09
N ALA A 299 -13.02 -8.82 -21.67
CA ALA A 299 -13.25 -7.94 -22.82
C ALA A 299 -14.05 -8.70 -23.90
N ASP A 300 -15.06 -8.04 -24.47
CA ASP A 300 -15.97 -8.57 -25.50
C ASP A 300 -16.92 -9.70 -25.05
N LYS A 301 -17.00 -10.01 -23.75
CA LYS A 301 -17.90 -11.06 -23.23
C LYS A 301 -19.03 -10.47 -22.40
N SER A 302 -20.22 -11.04 -22.57
CA SER A 302 -21.36 -10.78 -21.70
C SER A 302 -21.37 -11.74 -20.52
N PHE A 303 -21.61 -11.25 -19.30
CA PHE A 303 -21.63 -12.07 -18.08
C PHE A 303 -22.59 -11.53 -17.00
N TYR A 304 -22.87 -12.37 -16.01
CA TYR A 304 -23.55 -11.99 -14.78
C TYR A 304 -22.53 -11.55 -13.73
N LEU A 305 -22.83 -10.50 -12.98
CA LEU A 305 -21.95 -9.99 -11.93
C LEU A 305 -22.57 -10.29 -10.57
N LEU A 306 -21.83 -10.95 -9.68
CA LEU A 306 -22.29 -11.27 -8.32
C LEU A 306 -21.61 -10.37 -7.29
N LEU A 307 -22.40 -9.51 -6.63
CA LEU A 307 -21.99 -8.64 -5.53
C LEU A 307 -22.49 -9.24 -4.20
N ARG A 308 -21.60 -9.77 -3.38
CA ARG A 308 -21.95 -10.60 -2.22
C ARG A 308 -21.97 -9.87 -0.89
N ASP A 309 -21.31 -8.73 -0.83
CA ASP A 309 -21.18 -7.91 0.35
C ASP A 309 -20.73 -6.49 0.02
N GLN A 310 -20.67 -5.66 1.06
CA GLN A 310 -20.19 -4.28 0.96
C GLN A 310 -18.78 -4.14 0.36
N TYR A 311 -17.91 -5.16 0.46
CA TYR A 311 -16.57 -5.14 -0.15
C TYR A 311 -16.67 -5.30 -1.66
N SER A 312 -17.41 -6.30 -2.13
CA SER A 312 -17.65 -6.51 -3.56
C SER A 312 -18.39 -5.33 -4.21
N LEU A 313 -19.31 -4.69 -3.47
CA LEU A 313 -20.00 -3.47 -3.91
C LEU A 313 -19.03 -2.28 -3.99
N HIS A 314 -18.13 -2.13 -3.01
CA HIS A 314 -17.08 -1.12 -3.04
C HIS A 314 -16.14 -1.32 -4.24
N ASP A 315 -15.62 -2.54 -4.42
CA ASP A 315 -14.75 -2.89 -5.55
C ASP A 315 -15.43 -2.68 -6.90
N TYR A 316 -16.74 -2.97 -6.98
CA TYR A 316 -17.54 -2.68 -8.15
C TYR A 316 -17.55 -1.18 -8.49
N ASN A 317 -17.92 -0.35 -7.51
CA ASN A 317 -18.10 1.08 -7.69
C ASN A 317 -16.77 1.82 -7.95
N GLU A 318 -15.71 1.44 -7.25
CA GLU A 318 -14.43 2.14 -7.30
C GLU A 318 -13.52 1.67 -8.44
N HIS A 319 -13.66 0.42 -8.87
CA HIS A 319 -12.69 -0.20 -9.77
C HIS A 319 -13.36 -0.82 -10.98
N PHE A 320 -14.26 -1.79 -10.77
CA PHE A 320 -14.74 -2.63 -11.86
C PHE A 320 -15.59 -1.87 -12.87
N ILE A 321 -16.57 -1.06 -12.43
CA ILE A 321 -17.50 -0.35 -13.32
C ILE A 321 -16.79 0.53 -14.36
N LYS A 322 -15.62 1.05 -14.00
CA LYS A 322 -14.81 1.93 -14.86
C LYS A 322 -14.04 1.17 -15.91
N SER A 323 -13.51 0.00 -15.54
CA SER A 323 -12.94 -0.92 -16.51
C SER A 323 -13.98 -1.34 -17.53
N LEU A 324 -15.21 -1.62 -17.10
CA LEU A 324 -16.30 -1.97 -18.00
C LEU A 324 -16.59 -0.87 -19.02
N GLN A 325 -16.67 0.38 -18.55
CA GLN A 325 -16.88 1.55 -19.40
C GLN A 325 -15.75 1.76 -20.42
N LYS A 326 -14.50 1.51 -20.04
CA LYS A 326 -13.33 1.67 -20.93
C LYS A 326 -13.16 0.52 -21.93
N MET A 327 -13.59 -0.68 -21.56
CA MET A 327 -13.36 -1.92 -22.31
C MET A 327 -14.62 -2.43 -23.01
N ASP A 328 -15.69 -1.62 -23.04
CA ASP A 328 -17.01 -1.95 -23.62
C ASP A 328 -17.58 -3.29 -23.15
N ILE A 329 -17.34 -3.63 -21.88
CA ILE A 329 -17.77 -4.89 -21.30
C ILE A 329 -19.24 -4.79 -20.89
N LYS A 330 -20.06 -5.74 -21.34
CA LYS A 330 -21.50 -5.77 -21.07
C LYS A 330 -21.84 -6.66 -19.87
N ILE A 331 -22.29 -6.06 -18.78
CA ILE A 331 -22.97 -6.82 -17.70
C ILE A 331 -24.39 -7.15 -18.16
N LEU A 332 -24.74 -8.44 -18.16
CA LEU A 332 -26.10 -8.90 -18.43
C LEU A 332 -27.03 -8.58 -17.26
N LYS A 333 -26.56 -8.84 -16.04
CA LYS A 333 -27.30 -8.61 -14.81
C LYS A 333 -26.36 -8.56 -13.60
N VAL A 334 -26.63 -7.64 -12.68
CA VAL A 334 -26.01 -7.63 -11.35
C VAL A 334 -26.91 -8.43 -10.41
N ILE A 335 -26.31 -9.33 -9.66
CA ILE A 335 -26.99 -10.22 -8.73
C ILE A 335 -26.35 -10.03 -7.35
N ASP A 336 -27.19 -10.00 -6.31
CA ASP A 336 -26.79 -9.90 -4.90
C ASP A 336 -27.03 -11.20 -4.10
N ASP A 337 -27.85 -12.11 -4.64
CA ASP A 337 -28.10 -13.44 -4.08
C ASP A 337 -27.79 -14.56 -5.09
N ILE A 338 -26.85 -15.45 -4.74
CA ILE A 338 -26.50 -16.63 -5.53
C ILE A 338 -27.71 -17.55 -5.79
N SER A 339 -28.69 -17.56 -4.89
CA SER A 339 -29.90 -18.38 -5.02
C SER A 339 -30.70 -17.97 -6.27
N LEU A 340 -30.67 -16.70 -6.64
CA LEU A 340 -31.26 -16.19 -7.88
C LEU A 340 -30.50 -16.68 -9.11
N VAL A 341 -29.17 -16.75 -9.04
CA VAL A 341 -28.32 -17.37 -10.09
C VAL A 341 -28.69 -18.83 -10.27
N LEU A 342 -28.88 -19.58 -9.17
CA LEU A 342 -29.21 -21.01 -9.21
C LEU A 342 -30.63 -21.26 -9.74
N ASN A 343 -31.58 -20.39 -9.40
CA ASN A 343 -32.94 -20.47 -9.93
C ASN A 343 -33.00 -20.10 -11.42
N GLU A 344 -32.17 -19.17 -11.88
CA GLU A 344 -32.00 -18.84 -13.31
C GLU A 344 -31.18 -19.89 -14.06
N ALA A 345 -30.25 -20.60 -13.42
CA ALA A 345 -29.48 -21.68 -14.05
C ALA A 345 -30.38 -22.78 -14.62
N GLY A 346 -31.50 -23.08 -13.96
CA GLY A 346 -32.51 -24.02 -14.45
C GLY A 346 -33.21 -23.58 -15.75
N SER A 347 -33.21 -22.29 -16.08
CA SER A 347 -33.80 -21.72 -17.31
C SER A 347 -32.79 -21.39 -18.40
N ILE A 348 -31.49 -21.39 -18.10
CA ILE A 348 -30.39 -20.97 -19.00
C ILE A 348 -29.99 -22.04 -20.05
N GLY A 349 -30.49 -23.28 -19.96
CA GLY A 349 -30.24 -24.30 -20.99
C GLY A 349 -28.78 -24.80 -21.04
N SER A 350 -28.33 -25.28 -22.21
CA SER A 350 -26.99 -25.87 -22.41
C SER A 350 -25.87 -24.85 -22.69
N GLU A 351 -26.16 -23.56 -22.69
CA GLU A 351 -25.20 -22.50 -23.00
C GLU A 351 -24.27 -22.19 -21.82
N VAL A 352 -23.00 -21.92 -22.12
CA VAL A 352 -21.99 -21.58 -21.12
C VAL A 352 -22.23 -20.15 -20.63
N THR A 353 -22.60 -20.01 -19.37
CA THR A 353 -22.80 -18.70 -18.73
C THR A 353 -21.64 -18.38 -17.79
N LYS A 354 -21.09 -17.17 -17.93
CA LYS A 354 -20.07 -16.64 -17.02
C LYS A 354 -20.72 -15.84 -15.90
N ILE A 355 -20.38 -16.17 -14.66
CA ILE A 355 -20.70 -15.38 -13.48
C ILE A 355 -19.40 -14.88 -12.86
N VAL A 356 -19.17 -13.57 -12.93
CA VAL A 356 -18.02 -12.91 -12.35
C VAL A 356 -18.33 -12.62 -10.88
N VAL A 357 -17.49 -13.14 -10.00
CA VAL A 357 -17.57 -12.91 -8.55
C VAL A 357 -16.47 -11.91 -8.20
N LEU A 358 -16.86 -10.69 -7.88
CA LEU A 358 -15.92 -9.66 -7.42
C LEU A 358 -15.42 -9.98 -6.02
N ASN A 359 -14.18 -9.55 -5.75
CA ASN A 359 -13.47 -9.86 -4.51
C ASN A 359 -14.36 -9.58 -3.30
N SER A 360 -14.64 -10.66 -2.59
CA SER A 360 -15.25 -10.71 -1.28
C SER A 360 -14.19 -11.41 -0.43
N MET A 361 -13.89 -10.86 0.76
CA MET A 361 -12.87 -11.41 1.66
C MET A 361 -13.02 -12.95 1.76
N ASP A 362 -11.93 -13.66 1.47
CA ASP A 362 -11.86 -15.08 1.04
C ASP A 362 -12.81 -16.06 1.76
N GLU A 363 -13.09 -15.86 3.05
CA GLU A 363 -14.01 -16.70 3.82
C GLU A 363 -15.39 -16.84 3.18
N LYS A 364 -15.93 -15.78 2.57
CA LYS A 364 -17.27 -15.85 1.98
C LYS A 364 -17.25 -16.63 0.68
N ASN A 365 -16.20 -16.50 -0.13
CA ASN A 365 -16.01 -17.29 -1.35
C ASN A 365 -15.83 -18.78 -1.00
N LEU A 366 -15.05 -19.10 0.03
CA LEU A 366 -14.96 -20.45 0.59
C LEU A 366 -16.31 -20.98 1.11
N ARG A 367 -17.12 -20.18 1.82
CA ARG A 367 -18.46 -20.58 2.27
C ARG A 367 -19.41 -20.85 1.11
N LEU A 368 -19.36 -20.04 0.05
CA LEU A 368 -20.14 -20.26 -1.17
C LEU A 368 -19.73 -21.57 -1.85
N LEU A 369 -18.43 -21.76 -2.06
CA LEU A 369 -17.90 -22.99 -2.65
C LEU A 369 -18.31 -24.22 -1.82
N LYS A 370 -18.25 -24.13 -0.48
CA LYS A 370 -18.75 -25.18 0.43
C LYS A 370 -20.25 -25.42 0.30
N GLN A 371 -21.07 -24.38 0.14
CA GLN A 371 -22.52 -24.50 -0.03
C GLN A 371 -22.89 -25.14 -1.36
N LEU A 372 -22.27 -24.69 -2.46
CA LEU A 372 -22.45 -25.26 -3.80
C LEU A 372 -21.97 -26.71 -3.85
N TYR A 373 -20.86 -27.05 -3.19
CA TYR A 373 -20.38 -28.42 -3.07
C TYR A 373 -21.35 -29.31 -2.30
N LYS A 374 -21.88 -28.84 -1.16
CA LYS A 374 -22.90 -29.58 -0.37
C LYS A 374 -24.18 -29.86 -1.15
N GLN A 375 -24.53 -29.01 -2.11
CA GLN A 375 -25.69 -29.18 -2.97
C GLN A 375 -25.41 -30.06 -4.21
N HIS A 376 -24.20 -30.63 -4.33
CA HIS A 376 -23.72 -31.40 -5.49
C HIS A 376 -23.68 -30.59 -6.80
N ILE A 377 -23.53 -29.27 -6.69
CA ILE A 377 -23.53 -28.32 -7.82
C ILE A 377 -22.11 -28.04 -8.31
N VAL A 378 -21.12 -28.13 -7.43
CA VAL A 378 -19.67 -28.11 -7.72
C VAL A 378 -19.08 -29.45 -7.31
N HIS A 379 -18.28 -30.08 -8.18
CA HIS A 379 -17.76 -31.44 -7.95
C HIS A 379 -16.25 -31.51 -7.63
N ASP A 380 -15.53 -30.39 -7.74
CA ASP A 380 -14.09 -30.35 -7.45
C ASP A 380 -13.84 -29.92 -5.99
N SER A 381 -13.36 -30.85 -5.16
CA SER A 381 -13.09 -30.66 -3.74
C SER A 381 -11.72 -30.06 -3.44
N SER A 382 -10.83 -29.99 -4.44
CA SER A 382 -9.47 -29.44 -4.29
C SER A 382 -9.47 -27.94 -3.94
N LEU A 383 -10.57 -27.24 -4.23
CA LEU A 383 -10.77 -25.81 -4.02
C LEU A 383 -11.33 -25.44 -2.63
N ILE A 384 -11.74 -26.42 -1.82
CA ILE A 384 -12.32 -26.19 -0.47
C ILE A 384 -11.26 -26.30 0.63
N LEU A 385 -10.13 -26.92 0.30
CA LEU A 385 -9.07 -27.33 1.24
C LEU A 385 -7.75 -26.56 1.04
N GLY A 386 -7.72 -25.57 0.13
CA GLY A 386 -6.57 -24.70 -0.15
C GLY A 386 -6.45 -23.53 0.80
#